data_AF-A0A8E2R249-F1
#
_entry.id   AF-A0A8E2R249-F1
#
_cell.length_a   1.000
_cell.length_b   1.000
_cell.length_c   1.000
_cell.angle_alpha   90.00
_cell.angle_beta   90.00
_cell.angle_gamma   90.00
#
_symmetry.space_group_name_H-M   'P 1'
#
loop_
_entity.id
_entity.type
_entity.pdbx_description
1 polymer ?
#
loop_
_entity_poly.entity_id
_entity_poly.type
_entity_poly.pdbx_seq_one_letter_code
_entity_poly.pdbx_strand_id
1 'polypeptide(L)'
;MDTAKAFVLGMSGLLVLTGCASTSTPGGPSSAPSETTQDPPATSMPIATPAPISLPTCDDMNATALQQYLDYGPEVFSVPAGETDRTTFDELAGTNAQAAMDAAAQTRGCQWPVHMEGMVTQYVSELDAAQQGPLIDALRDDPDATEASVGDAATFTYVIQAPSLAMANTQATHIFLGDTWTVIFDRAGQRDYVQAAIDGLLRANPALADSAPEDGDAEASDTGQCSGLTGSAALAKWAPEAEGSMPWDLTGQFSDTSGYDDCADLSWVQLRPESCCTRFSVTPLLLFHDGVFVPPTTGDYAVESVQRISDGEISVTYMWQGEDIAGPAKTATSVYAWDEASASITRTGELPPM
;
A
#
# COMPACT_ATOMS: atom_id res chain seq x y z
N MET A 1 -33.56 -65.66 17.27
CA MET A 1 -32.40 -64.79 17.57
C MET A 1 -32.97 -63.48 18.07
N ASP A 2 -33.36 -63.32 19.34
CA ASP A 2 -32.84 -63.90 20.60
C ASP A 2 -31.39 -63.48 20.90
N THR A 3 -31.05 -62.88 22.05
CA THR A 3 -31.91 -62.40 23.17
C THR A 3 -31.26 -61.23 23.94
N ALA A 4 -32.05 -60.53 24.75
CA ALA A 4 -31.66 -59.36 25.56
C ALA A 4 -31.00 -59.68 26.92
N LYS A 5 -30.31 -58.67 27.51
CA LYS A 5 -30.33 -58.21 28.94
C LYS A 5 -29.38 -57.00 29.11
N ALA A 6 -29.70 -55.90 29.81
CA ALA A 6 -29.93 -55.71 31.26
C ALA A 6 -28.62 -55.80 32.10
N PHE A 7 -28.38 -55.14 33.25
CA PHE A 7 -29.20 -54.38 34.23
C PHE A 7 -28.21 -53.65 35.22
N VAL A 8 -28.47 -52.55 35.98
CA VAL A 8 -29.43 -51.41 35.98
C VAL A 8 -29.09 -50.40 37.12
N LEU A 9 -29.65 -49.17 37.09
CA LEU A 9 -29.70 -48.12 38.16
C LEU A 9 -28.39 -47.39 38.58
N GLY A 10 -28.43 -46.14 39.07
CA GLY A 10 -29.54 -45.15 39.02
C GLY A 10 -29.56 -44.08 40.13
N MET A 11 -30.51 -43.13 39.99
CA MET A 11 -31.06 -42.15 40.97
C MET A 11 -30.08 -41.15 41.64
N SER A 12 -30.19 -39.84 41.43
CA SER A 12 -31.29 -38.86 41.67
C SER A 12 -31.23 -38.21 43.07
N GLY A 13 -31.12 -36.87 43.11
CA GLY A 13 -31.21 -36.07 44.33
C GLY A 13 -31.17 -34.56 44.03
N LEU A 14 -32.30 -33.88 44.17
CA LEU A 14 -32.47 -32.42 44.02
C LEU A 14 -33.16 -31.87 45.29
N LEU A 15 -33.40 -30.54 45.36
CA LEU A 15 -34.12 -29.79 46.43
C LEU A 15 -33.31 -29.53 47.73
N VAL A 16 -33.46 -28.40 48.45
CA VAL A 16 -33.94 -27.04 48.07
C VAL A 16 -33.43 -25.98 49.09
N LEU A 17 -33.68 -24.68 48.82
CA LEU A 17 -33.28 -23.52 49.63
C LEU A 17 -33.59 -23.58 51.14
N THR A 18 -32.81 -22.83 51.93
CA THR A 18 -33.33 -21.97 53.00
C THR A 18 -32.32 -20.86 53.35
N GLY A 19 -32.79 -19.75 53.93
CA GLY A 19 -31.96 -18.66 54.43
C GLY A 19 -32.69 -17.83 55.49
N CYS A 20 -31.93 -17.12 56.34
CA CYS A 20 -32.42 -16.17 57.36
C CYS A 20 -31.30 -15.17 57.71
N ALA A 21 -31.64 -14.06 58.39
CA ALA A 21 -30.73 -12.92 58.57
C ALA A 21 -30.72 -12.31 59.99
N SER A 22 -29.62 -11.57 60.27
CA SER A 22 -29.49 -10.44 61.21
C SER A 22 -29.75 -10.61 62.72
N THR A 23 -28.75 -10.27 63.56
CA THR A 23 -28.81 -9.24 64.63
C THR A 23 -27.45 -9.06 65.37
N SER A 24 -27.28 -7.96 66.11
CA SER A 24 -26.09 -7.58 66.92
C SER A 24 -26.47 -7.46 68.42
N THR A 25 -25.69 -7.02 69.44
CA THR A 25 -24.46 -6.19 69.69
C THR A 25 -24.10 -6.41 71.20
N PRO A 26 -23.17 -5.70 71.92
CA PRO A 26 -22.01 -4.83 71.59
C PRO A 26 -20.70 -5.18 72.37
N GLY A 27 -19.65 -4.34 72.28
CA GLY A 27 -18.54 -4.28 73.27
C GLY A 27 -17.20 -3.76 72.73
N GLY A 28 -16.52 -2.84 73.46
CA GLY A 28 -15.19 -2.29 73.12
C GLY A 28 -14.05 -2.84 74.00
N PRO A 29 -12.86 -2.17 74.13
CA PRO A 29 -12.54 -0.78 73.78
C PRO A 29 -11.46 -0.61 72.69
N SER A 30 -11.06 0.64 72.43
CA SER A 30 -10.06 1.05 71.44
C SER A 30 -8.60 0.82 71.88
N SER A 31 -7.75 0.41 70.94
CA SER A 31 -6.29 0.58 70.96
C SER A 31 -5.80 0.77 69.51
N ALA A 32 -5.12 1.88 69.22
CA ALA A 32 -4.71 2.23 67.87
C ALA A 32 -3.50 1.40 67.37
N PRO A 33 -3.51 0.88 66.13
CA PRO A 33 -2.30 0.45 65.42
C PRO A 33 -1.47 1.65 64.97
N SER A 34 -0.17 1.44 64.76
CA SER A 34 0.75 2.50 64.35
C SER A 34 0.57 2.92 62.88
N GLU A 35 0.91 4.17 62.62
CA GLU A 35 1.04 4.79 61.31
C GLU A 35 1.96 3.94 60.40
N THR A 36 1.34 3.17 59.50
CA THR A 36 2.04 2.43 58.46
C THR A 36 1.90 3.23 57.18
N THR A 37 3.00 3.78 56.67
CA THR A 37 3.01 4.51 55.40
C THR A 37 2.59 3.56 54.28
N GLN A 38 1.36 3.69 53.80
CA GLN A 38 0.93 3.06 52.56
C GLN A 38 1.51 3.88 51.40
N ASP A 39 2.26 3.23 50.51
CA ASP A 39 2.47 3.77 49.18
C ASP A 39 1.10 4.03 48.52
N PRO A 40 0.95 5.11 47.74
CA PRO A 40 -0.26 5.32 46.95
C PRO A 40 -0.51 4.09 46.07
N PRO A 41 -1.75 3.59 45.96
CA PRO A 41 -2.05 2.54 44.99
C PRO A 41 -1.67 3.07 43.61
N ALA A 42 -0.77 2.34 42.93
CA ALA A 42 -0.35 2.68 41.57
C ALA A 42 -1.62 2.86 40.73
N THR A 43 -1.82 4.08 40.23
CA THR A 43 -3.01 4.38 39.44
C THR A 43 -2.83 3.69 38.11
N SER A 44 -3.42 2.50 37.98
CA SER A 44 -3.52 1.77 36.73
C SER A 44 -4.25 2.67 35.75
N MET A 45 -3.50 3.35 34.88
CA MET A 45 -4.09 4.05 33.75
C MET A 45 -4.94 3.03 32.99
N PRO A 46 -6.19 3.36 32.64
CA PRO A 46 -6.99 2.44 31.84
C PRO A 46 -6.22 2.18 30.55
N ILE A 47 -5.96 0.91 30.25
CA ILE A 47 -5.44 0.51 28.94
C ILE A 47 -6.45 1.08 27.93
N ALA A 48 -6.02 2.04 27.13
CA ALA A 48 -6.86 2.61 26.10
C ALA A 48 -7.19 1.47 25.12
N THR A 49 -8.46 1.10 25.04
CA THR A 49 -8.93 0.28 23.92
C THR A 49 -8.55 1.02 22.63
N PRO A 50 -7.88 0.38 21.66
CA PRO A 50 -7.58 1.00 20.39
C PRO A 50 -8.82 1.67 19.79
N ALA A 51 -8.63 2.81 19.12
CA ALA A 51 -9.72 3.42 18.39
C ALA A 51 -10.19 2.43 17.29
N PRO A 52 -11.50 2.19 17.14
CA PRO A 52 -11.99 1.28 16.10
C PRO A 52 -11.61 1.83 14.73
N ILE A 53 -11.22 0.94 13.81
CA ILE A 53 -10.79 1.33 12.47
C ILE A 53 -11.92 2.08 11.74
N SER A 54 -11.54 3.12 11.01
CA SER A 54 -12.42 3.90 10.15
C SER A 54 -12.09 3.60 8.68
N LEU A 55 -12.93 2.82 8.01
CA LEU A 55 -12.73 2.51 6.59
C LEU A 55 -13.02 3.76 5.72
N PRO A 56 -12.04 4.26 4.92
CA PRO A 56 -12.21 5.46 4.09
C PRO A 56 -13.42 5.40 3.17
N THR A 57 -13.97 6.56 2.78
CA THR A 57 -15.02 6.62 1.74
C THR A 57 -14.40 6.41 0.35
N CYS A 58 -15.19 6.10 -0.68
CA CYS A 58 -14.65 5.96 -2.04
C CYS A 58 -14.11 7.27 -2.66
N ASP A 59 -14.40 8.42 -2.05
CA ASP A 59 -13.81 9.71 -2.43
C ASP A 59 -12.44 9.93 -1.75
N ASP A 60 -12.16 9.24 -0.64
CA ASP A 60 -10.91 9.35 0.15
C ASP A 60 -9.96 8.15 0.00
N MET A 61 -10.49 6.98 -0.40
CA MET A 61 -9.84 5.67 -0.31
C MET A 61 -8.65 5.49 -1.24
N ASN A 62 -8.69 6.09 -2.44
CA ASN A 62 -7.60 6.02 -3.41
C ASN A 62 -7.61 7.27 -4.29
N ALA A 63 -6.78 8.25 -3.96
CA ALA A 63 -6.73 9.52 -4.67
C ALA A 63 -6.30 9.37 -6.15
N THR A 64 -5.37 8.44 -6.44
CA THR A 64 -4.91 8.14 -7.81
C THR A 64 -6.05 7.60 -8.67
N ALA A 65 -6.78 6.59 -8.17
CA ALA A 65 -7.89 5.98 -8.91
C ALA A 65 -9.07 6.94 -9.11
N LEU A 66 -9.38 7.77 -8.09
CA LEU A 66 -10.41 8.81 -8.21
C LEU A 66 -10.02 9.89 -9.22
N GLN A 67 -8.81 10.43 -9.14
CA GLN A 67 -8.36 11.47 -10.07
C GLN A 67 -8.35 10.97 -11.51
N GLN A 68 -7.88 9.75 -11.75
CA GLN A 68 -7.88 9.15 -13.09
C GLN A 68 -9.30 8.92 -13.65
N TYR A 69 -10.29 8.58 -12.81
CA TYR A 69 -11.70 8.54 -13.22
C TYR A 69 -12.24 9.92 -13.59
N LEU A 70 -11.89 10.97 -12.82
CA LEU A 70 -12.30 12.34 -13.09
C LEU A 70 -11.66 12.89 -14.39
N ASP A 71 -10.38 12.60 -14.63
CA ASP A 71 -9.62 13.06 -15.81
C ASP A 71 -10.13 12.44 -17.12
N TYR A 72 -10.72 11.23 -17.08
CA TYR A 72 -11.37 10.62 -18.23
C TYR A 72 -12.76 11.20 -18.55
N GLY A 73 -13.35 12.00 -17.65
CA GLY A 73 -14.71 12.51 -17.74
C GLY A 73 -15.74 11.49 -17.24
N PRO A 74 -16.32 11.65 -16.03
CA PRO A 74 -17.31 10.75 -15.44
C PRO A 74 -18.48 10.35 -16.37
N GLU A 75 -18.86 11.23 -17.29
CA GLU A 75 -19.92 11.05 -18.28
C GLU A 75 -19.61 10.04 -19.41
N VAL A 76 -18.36 9.63 -19.61
CA VAL A 76 -18.00 8.65 -20.66
C VAL A 76 -18.28 7.21 -20.23
N PHE A 77 -18.46 6.96 -18.93
CA PHE A 77 -18.61 5.63 -18.36
C PHE A 77 -20.08 5.28 -18.08
N SER A 78 -20.46 4.04 -18.38
CA SER A 78 -21.80 3.49 -18.10
C SER A 78 -22.00 3.09 -16.62
N VAL A 79 -20.91 2.95 -15.88
CA VAL A 79 -20.86 2.69 -14.44
C VAL A 79 -20.03 3.82 -13.82
N PRO A 80 -20.55 4.55 -12.81
CA PRO A 80 -19.76 5.58 -12.13
C PRO A 80 -18.76 4.97 -11.15
N ALA A 81 -17.80 5.77 -10.69
CA ALA A 81 -17.04 5.41 -9.49
C ALA A 81 -17.93 5.43 -8.24
N GLY A 82 -17.55 4.66 -7.21
CA GLY A 82 -18.28 4.59 -5.94
C GLY A 82 -18.17 3.24 -5.27
N GLU A 83 -19.06 2.98 -4.30
CA GLU A 83 -19.10 1.69 -3.58
C GLU A 83 -19.49 0.54 -4.52
N THR A 84 -18.89 -0.63 -4.27
CA THR A 84 -19.18 -1.88 -5.00
C THR A 84 -19.29 -3.06 -4.03
N ASP A 85 -19.97 -4.12 -4.47
CA ASP A 85 -20.10 -5.34 -3.67
C ASP A 85 -18.90 -6.28 -3.88
N ARG A 86 -18.95 -7.46 -3.25
CA ARG A 86 -17.85 -8.44 -3.30
C ARG A 86 -17.74 -9.22 -4.62
N THR A 87 -18.60 -9.03 -5.62
CA THR A 87 -18.61 -9.86 -6.83
C THR A 87 -17.23 -9.93 -7.52
N THR A 88 -16.59 -8.78 -7.78
CA THR A 88 -15.25 -8.76 -8.39
C THR A 88 -14.17 -9.37 -7.50
N PHE A 89 -14.29 -9.21 -6.18
CA PHE A 89 -13.40 -9.87 -5.22
C PHE A 89 -13.60 -11.40 -5.22
N ASP A 90 -14.83 -11.90 -5.10
CA ASP A 90 -15.12 -13.34 -5.06
C ASP A 90 -14.82 -14.03 -6.42
N GLU A 91 -14.78 -13.28 -7.53
CA GLU A 91 -14.32 -13.75 -8.85
C GLU A 91 -12.78 -13.84 -9.01
N LEU A 92 -12.01 -12.99 -8.30
CA LEU A 92 -10.55 -12.84 -8.52
C LEU A 92 -9.69 -13.33 -7.35
N ALA A 93 -10.21 -13.32 -6.13
CA ALA A 93 -9.46 -13.62 -4.91
C ALA A 93 -9.33 -15.13 -4.67
N GLY A 94 -8.15 -15.57 -4.22
CA GLY A 94 -7.92 -16.95 -3.78
C GLY A 94 -8.70 -17.32 -2.51
N THR A 95 -8.87 -18.61 -2.23
CA THR A 95 -9.71 -19.11 -1.12
C THR A 95 -9.29 -18.60 0.25
N ASN A 96 -7.99 -18.36 0.48
CA ASN A 96 -7.50 -17.81 1.75
C ASN A 96 -7.86 -16.33 1.91
N ALA A 97 -7.85 -15.56 0.82
CA ALA A 97 -8.32 -14.18 0.83
C ALA A 97 -9.84 -14.12 1.04
N GLN A 98 -10.61 -15.01 0.40
CA GLN A 98 -12.05 -15.13 0.64
C GLN A 98 -12.36 -15.47 2.12
N ALA A 99 -11.61 -16.41 2.72
CA ALA A 99 -11.76 -16.75 4.14
C ALA A 99 -11.39 -15.59 5.08
N ALA A 100 -10.36 -14.80 4.74
CA ALA A 100 -10.02 -13.57 5.46
C ALA A 100 -11.12 -12.51 5.34
N MET A 101 -11.70 -12.33 4.14
CA MET A 101 -12.80 -11.39 3.88
C MET A 101 -14.12 -11.80 4.56
N ASP A 102 -14.32 -13.10 4.81
CA ASP A 102 -15.42 -13.64 5.62
C ASP A 102 -15.17 -13.51 7.14
N ALA A 103 -13.92 -13.30 7.56
CA ALA A 103 -13.50 -13.15 8.96
C ALA A 103 -13.38 -11.69 9.42
N ALA A 104 -13.26 -10.75 8.48
CA ALA A 104 -13.13 -9.32 8.72
C ALA A 104 -14.29 -8.73 9.54
N ALA A 105 -13.98 -7.82 10.46
CA ALA A 105 -14.96 -7.14 11.30
C ALA A 105 -15.83 -6.14 10.51
N GLN A 106 -15.25 -5.52 9.49
CA GLN A 106 -15.90 -4.66 8.51
C GLN A 106 -15.08 -4.61 7.21
N THR A 107 -15.75 -4.36 6.10
CA THR A 107 -15.16 -4.18 4.76
C THR A 107 -15.90 -3.08 4.00
N ARG A 108 -15.18 -2.26 3.23
CA ARG A 108 -15.75 -1.43 2.17
C ARG A 108 -15.06 -1.73 0.85
N GLY A 109 -15.84 -2.04 -0.19
CA GLY A 109 -15.40 -2.13 -1.57
C GLY A 109 -15.69 -0.84 -2.32
N CYS A 110 -14.73 -0.34 -3.09
CA CYS A 110 -14.86 0.81 -3.97
C CYS A 110 -14.32 0.46 -5.37
N GLN A 111 -14.90 1.05 -6.40
CA GLN A 111 -14.46 0.88 -7.78
C GLN A 111 -14.36 2.22 -8.50
N TRP A 112 -13.38 2.34 -9.41
CA TRP A 112 -13.19 3.50 -10.27
C TRP A 112 -12.95 3.01 -11.71
N PRO A 113 -13.79 3.39 -12.69
CA PRO A 113 -13.48 3.22 -14.11
C PRO A 113 -12.29 4.12 -14.48
N VAL A 114 -11.14 3.53 -14.80
CA VAL A 114 -9.88 4.28 -15.03
C VAL A 114 -9.38 4.23 -16.48
N HIS A 115 -10.03 3.43 -17.34
CA HIS A 115 -9.97 3.53 -18.80
C HIS A 115 -11.19 2.82 -19.42
N MET A 116 -11.40 2.95 -20.74
CA MET A 116 -12.60 2.43 -21.44
C MET A 116 -12.91 0.93 -21.25
N GLU A 117 -11.95 0.10 -20.85
CA GLU A 117 -12.09 -1.36 -20.70
C GLU A 117 -11.56 -1.88 -19.35
N GLY A 118 -11.31 -0.98 -18.39
CA GLY A 118 -10.70 -1.36 -17.12
C GLY A 118 -10.97 -0.41 -15.96
N MET A 119 -10.83 -0.99 -14.79
CA MET A 119 -11.39 -0.55 -13.53
C MET A 119 -10.37 -0.90 -12.46
N VAL A 120 -10.12 0.04 -11.55
CA VAL A 120 -9.49 -0.25 -10.26
C VAL A 120 -10.61 -0.64 -9.32
N THR A 121 -10.48 -1.76 -8.64
CA THR A 121 -11.38 -2.16 -7.56
C THR A 121 -10.55 -2.41 -6.31
N GLN A 122 -10.84 -1.65 -5.25
CA GLN A 122 -10.14 -1.76 -3.97
C GLN A 122 -11.12 -2.17 -2.88
N TYR A 123 -10.69 -3.09 -2.02
CA TYR A 123 -11.40 -3.48 -0.81
C TYR A 123 -10.50 -3.21 0.39
N VAL A 124 -11.00 -2.46 1.37
CA VAL A 124 -10.31 -2.19 2.64
C VAL A 124 -11.11 -2.85 3.76
N SER A 125 -10.41 -3.60 4.62
CA SER A 125 -11.01 -4.43 5.66
C SER A 125 -10.30 -4.27 7.00
N GLU A 126 -11.07 -4.24 8.08
CA GLU A 126 -10.56 -4.43 9.45
C GLU A 126 -10.50 -5.94 9.73
N LEU A 127 -9.29 -6.44 9.97
CA LEU A 127 -8.98 -7.86 10.10
C LEU A 127 -7.82 -7.98 11.09
N ASP A 128 -8.02 -8.65 12.23
CA ASP A 128 -7.01 -8.63 13.28
C ASP A 128 -5.73 -9.36 12.85
N ALA A 129 -4.58 -8.97 13.41
CA ALA A 129 -3.28 -9.53 13.01
C ALA A 129 -3.18 -11.08 13.14
N ALA A 130 -3.99 -11.72 13.99
CA ALA A 130 -4.05 -13.19 14.10
C ALA A 130 -4.95 -13.82 13.02
N GLN A 131 -5.96 -13.10 12.54
CA GLN A 131 -6.78 -13.47 11.38
C GLN A 131 -6.06 -13.21 10.04
N GLN A 132 -5.15 -12.23 9.97
CA GLN A 132 -4.32 -11.95 8.78
C GLN A 132 -3.31 -13.07 8.49
N GLY A 133 -2.72 -13.67 9.52
CA GLY A 133 -1.63 -14.65 9.41
C GLY A 133 -1.82 -15.73 8.33
N PRO A 134 -2.94 -16.48 8.32
CA PRO A 134 -3.19 -17.52 7.30
C PRO A 134 -3.29 -17.02 5.86
N LEU A 135 -3.56 -15.74 5.62
CA LEU A 135 -3.49 -15.13 4.30
C LEU A 135 -2.06 -14.69 3.96
N ILE A 136 -1.35 -14.06 4.90
CA ILE A 136 0.04 -13.64 4.73
C ILE A 136 0.96 -14.84 4.47
N ASP A 137 0.82 -15.92 5.25
CA ASP A 137 1.58 -17.15 5.06
C ASP A 137 1.31 -17.76 3.66
N ALA A 138 0.06 -17.73 3.21
CA ALA A 138 -0.31 -18.23 1.89
C ALA A 138 0.19 -17.36 0.72
N LEU A 139 0.35 -16.06 0.93
CA LEU A 139 0.96 -15.14 -0.05
C LEU A 139 2.49 -15.28 -0.08
N ARG A 140 3.12 -15.70 1.02
CA ARG A 140 4.56 -16.04 1.08
C ARG A 140 4.89 -17.41 0.48
N ASP A 141 3.96 -18.36 0.56
CA ASP A 141 4.07 -19.69 -0.07
C ASP A 141 3.75 -19.66 -1.59
N ASP A 142 3.22 -18.56 -2.14
CA ASP A 142 2.91 -18.42 -3.56
C ASP A 142 4.15 -17.98 -4.38
N PRO A 143 4.66 -18.81 -5.32
CA PRO A 143 5.86 -18.50 -6.09
C PRO A 143 5.67 -17.42 -7.16
N ASP A 144 4.42 -17.04 -7.49
CA ASP A 144 4.12 -15.97 -8.44
C ASP A 144 3.86 -14.61 -7.72
N ALA A 145 3.92 -14.58 -6.38
CA ALA A 145 3.80 -13.37 -5.57
C ALA A 145 5.16 -12.76 -5.21
N THR A 146 5.22 -11.42 -5.22
CA THR A 146 6.37 -10.63 -4.78
C THR A 146 6.02 -9.92 -3.47
N GLU A 147 6.71 -10.26 -2.38
CA GLU A 147 6.64 -9.53 -1.11
C GLU A 147 7.53 -8.28 -1.14
N ALA A 148 7.01 -7.16 -0.66
CA ALA A 148 7.72 -5.89 -0.50
C ALA A 148 7.18 -5.13 0.74
N SER A 149 7.63 -3.88 0.94
CA SER A 149 7.14 -3.02 2.02
C SER A 149 7.09 -1.57 1.56
N VAL A 150 6.11 -0.82 2.05
CA VAL A 150 5.87 0.60 1.74
C VAL A 150 5.58 1.32 3.06
N GLY A 151 6.61 1.95 3.63
CA GLY A 151 6.61 2.27 5.06
C GLY A 151 6.42 1.00 5.90
N ASP A 152 5.60 1.09 6.95
CA ASP A 152 5.25 -0.05 7.81
C ASP A 152 4.26 -1.04 7.15
N ALA A 153 3.77 -0.76 5.94
CA ALA A 153 2.81 -1.63 5.26
C ALA A 153 3.52 -2.75 4.48
N ALA A 154 3.26 -4.01 4.84
CA ALA A 154 3.73 -5.17 4.07
C ALA A 154 2.85 -5.36 2.81
N THR A 155 3.47 -5.54 1.64
CA THR A 155 2.75 -5.63 0.36
C THR A 155 3.07 -6.93 -0.37
N PHE A 156 2.07 -7.49 -1.08
CA PHE A 156 2.21 -8.71 -1.87
C PHE A 156 1.53 -8.53 -3.22
N THR A 157 2.31 -8.56 -4.30
CA THR A 157 1.82 -8.33 -5.67
C THR A 157 2.00 -9.55 -6.55
N TYR A 158 0.94 -9.97 -7.26
CA TYR A 158 0.96 -11.04 -8.26
C TYR A 158 0.08 -10.69 -9.48
N VAL A 159 0.22 -11.46 -10.57
CA VAL A 159 -0.47 -11.17 -11.84
C VAL A 159 -1.42 -12.31 -12.25
N ILE A 160 -2.71 -12.06 -12.08
CA ILE A 160 -3.80 -12.93 -12.54
C ILE A 160 -3.82 -12.92 -14.08
N GLN A 161 -3.43 -14.04 -14.68
CA GLN A 161 -3.37 -14.20 -16.13
C GLN A 161 -4.78 -14.21 -16.73
N ALA A 162 -4.98 -13.44 -17.80
CA ALA A 162 -6.26 -13.36 -18.47
C ALA A 162 -6.62 -14.68 -19.18
N PRO A 163 -7.91 -15.08 -19.23
CA PRO A 163 -8.34 -16.34 -19.84
C PRO A 163 -8.18 -16.39 -21.37
N SER A 164 -7.79 -15.28 -22.00
CA SER A 164 -7.39 -15.24 -23.41
C SER A 164 -6.45 -14.06 -23.69
N LEU A 165 -5.61 -14.19 -24.72
CA LEU A 165 -4.70 -13.13 -25.20
C LEU A 165 -5.39 -11.87 -25.76
N ALA A 166 -6.73 -11.86 -25.81
CA ALA A 166 -7.54 -10.70 -26.21
C ALA A 166 -8.02 -9.87 -25.00
N MET A 167 -7.62 -10.22 -23.78
CA MET A 167 -7.95 -9.53 -22.54
C MET A 167 -6.67 -9.14 -21.81
N ALA A 168 -6.68 -8.00 -21.12
CA ALA A 168 -5.57 -7.59 -20.26
C ALA A 168 -5.51 -8.45 -19.00
N ASN A 169 -4.30 -8.73 -18.52
CA ASN A 169 -4.07 -9.31 -17.21
C ASN A 169 -4.51 -8.34 -16.10
N THR A 170 -4.93 -8.90 -14.97
CA THR A 170 -5.24 -8.14 -13.75
C THR A 170 -4.07 -8.31 -12.78
N GLN A 171 -3.52 -7.21 -12.27
CA GLN A 171 -2.62 -7.27 -11.12
C GLN A 171 -3.48 -7.31 -9.85
N ALA A 172 -3.07 -8.15 -8.89
CA ALA A 172 -3.62 -8.18 -7.55
C ALA A 172 -2.52 -7.78 -6.56
N THR A 173 -2.79 -6.75 -5.75
CA THR A 173 -1.85 -6.28 -4.72
C THR A 173 -2.55 -6.24 -3.37
N HIS A 174 -2.05 -7.05 -2.44
CA HIS A 174 -2.46 -7.04 -1.03
C HIS A 174 -1.55 -6.09 -0.25
N ILE A 175 -2.10 -5.41 0.75
CA ILE A 175 -1.41 -4.46 1.63
C ILE A 175 -1.89 -4.74 3.06
N PHE A 176 -0.97 -4.90 4.01
CA PHE A 176 -1.26 -5.16 5.42
C PHE A 176 -0.64 -4.06 6.28
N LEU A 177 -1.45 -3.39 7.10
CA LEU A 177 -1.02 -2.27 7.95
C LEU A 177 -1.82 -2.27 9.26
N GLY A 178 -1.16 -2.60 10.38
CA GLY A 178 -1.83 -2.84 11.67
C GLY A 178 -2.93 -3.91 11.54
N ASP A 179 -4.05 -3.75 12.26
CA ASP A 179 -5.24 -4.61 12.15
C ASP A 179 -6.09 -4.33 10.89
N THR A 180 -5.45 -3.96 9.77
CA THR A 180 -6.12 -3.72 8.49
C THR A 180 -5.46 -4.46 7.33
N TRP A 181 -6.30 -4.93 6.41
CA TRP A 181 -5.90 -5.51 5.14
C TRP A 181 -6.62 -4.79 4.01
N THR A 182 -5.87 -4.37 3.00
CA THR A 182 -6.40 -3.86 1.72
C THR A 182 -6.01 -4.81 0.60
N VAL A 183 -6.91 -4.99 -0.39
CA VAL A 183 -6.56 -5.61 -1.67
C VAL A 183 -7.03 -4.73 -2.82
N ILE A 184 -6.13 -4.51 -3.79
CA ILE A 184 -6.37 -3.75 -5.02
C ILE A 184 -6.32 -4.74 -6.19
N PHE A 185 -7.33 -4.68 -7.05
CA PHE A 185 -7.30 -5.27 -8.39
C PHE A 185 -7.28 -4.15 -9.41
N ASP A 186 -6.27 -4.11 -10.29
CA ASP A 186 -6.23 -3.18 -11.42
C ASP A 186 -5.89 -3.91 -12.72
N ARG A 187 -6.28 -3.32 -13.86
CA ARG A 187 -5.91 -3.83 -15.17
C ARG A 187 -4.69 -3.08 -15.68
N ALA A 188 -3.69 -3.86 -16.10
CA ALA A 188 -2.40 -3.46 -16.67
C ALA A 188 -1.32 -2.91 -15.71
N GLY A 189 -1.58 -2.64 -14.43
CA GLY A 189 -0.54 -2.38 -13.41
C GLY A 189 0.33 -1.15 -13.67
N GLN A 190 -0.27 -0.05 -14.15
CA GLN A 190 0.47 1.09 -14.72
C GLN A 190 0.57 2.34 -13.82
N ARG A 191 0.04 2.29 -12.60
CA ARG A 191 0.03 3.44 -11.66
C ARG A 191 0.20 2.96 -10.23
N ASP A 192 0.80 3.81 -9.40
CA ASP A 192 0.86 3.58 -7.97
C ASP A 192 -0.51 3.87 -7.32
N TYR A 193 -1.29 2.81 -7.20
CA TYR A 193 -2.49 2.78 -6.37
C TYR A 193 -2.18 2.36 -4.92
N VAL A 194 -0.98 1.87 -4.63
CA VAL A 194 -0.57 1.30 -3.33
C VAL A 194 -0.33 2.40 -2.32
N GLN A 195 0.53 3.38 -2.64
CA GLN A 195 0.74 4.54 -1.76
C GLN A 195 -0.57 5.32 -1.58
N ALA A 196 -1.35 5.51 -2.64
CA ALA A 196 -2.64 6.22 -2.57
C ALA A 196 -3.68 5.51 -1.69
N ALA A 197 -3.62 4.18 -1.57
CA ALA A 197 -4.44 3.39 -0.65
C ALA A 197 -3.97 3.51 0.81
N ILE A 198 -2.66 3.46 1.03
CA ILE A 198 -2.03 3.66 2.36
C ILE A 198 -2.34 5.08 2.86
N ASP A 199 -2.15 6.10 2.04
CA ASP A 199 -2.51 7.49 2.30
C ASP A 199 -3.98 7.67 2.65
N GLY A 200 -4.88 7.01 1.91
CA GLY A 200 -6.33 7.01 2.17
C GLY A 200 -6.66 6.43 3.54
N LEU A 201 -6.04 5.29 3.87
CA LEU A 201 -6.22 4.60 5.14
C LEU A 201 -5.65 5.39 6.33
N LEU A 202 -4.41 5.90 6.22
CA LEU A 202 -3.75 6.69 7.26
C LEU A 202 -4.46 8.02 7.52
N ARG A 203 -5.01 8.66 6.48
CA ARG A 203 -5.83 9.88 6.62
C ARG A 203 -7.10 9.65 7.44
N ALA A 204 -7.69 8.45 7.36
CA ALA A 204 -8.81 8.05 8.19
C ALA A 204 -8.38 7.51 9.58
N ASN A 205 -7.15 6.98 9.71
CA ASN A 205 -6.63 6.31 10.89
C ASN A 205 -5.18 6.72 11.23
N PRO A 206 -4.91 7.97 11.66
CA PRO A 206 -3.53 8.44 11.84
C PRO A 206 -2.71 7.60 12.83
N ALA A 207 -3.35 7.04 13.85
CA ALA A 207 -2.71 6.20 14.87
C ALA A 207 -2.10 4.88 14.33
N LEU A 208 -2.44 4.45 13.10
CA LEU A 208 -1.78 3.29 12.49
C LEU A 208 -0.29 3.55 12.21
N ALA A 209 0.11 4.81 11.98
CA ALA A 209 1.53 5.19 11.85
C ALA A 209 2.29 5.22 13.19
N ASP A 210 1.58 5.31 14.32
CA ASP A 210 2.17 5.32 15.67
C ASP A 210 2.20 3.91 16.32
N SER A 211 1.75 2.86 15.61
CA SER A 211 1.43 1.55 16.20
C SER A 211 2.56 0.50 16.12
N ALA A 212 3.80 0.90 15.83
CA ALA A 212 4.95 0.00 15.78
C ALA A 212 5.33 -0.54 17.18
N PRO A 213 5.81 -1.80 17.31
CA PRO A 213 6.33 -2.31 18.58
C PRO A 213 7.62 -1.58 19.02
N GLU A 214 7.63 -0.97 20.20
CA GLU A 214 8.81 -0.38 20.84
C GLU A 214 9.81 -1.48 21.29
N ASP A 215 10.61 -2.04 20.37
CA ASP A 215 11.69 -2.98 20.72
C ASP A 215 12.90 -2.84 19.77
N GLY A 216 13.61 -1.71 19.86
CA GLY A 216 14.87 -1.48 19.17
C GLY A 216 15.33 -0.02 19.14
N ASP A 217 16.45 0.27 19.81
CA ASP A 217 17.17 1.56 19.69
C ASP A 217 17.80 1.69 18.29
N ALA A 218 17.00 2.06 17.28
CA ALA A 218 17.50 2.56 16.01
C ALA A 218 17.99 4.01 16.22
N GLU A 219 19.32 4.23 16.17
CA GLU A 219 19.88 5.57 16.27
C GLU A 219 19.34 6.46 15.14
N ALA A 220 18.55 7.47 15.52
CA ALA A 220 17.99 8.45 14.59
C ALA A 220 19.13 9.14 13.83
N SER A 221 19.32 8.71 12.58
CA SER A 221 20.32 9.27 11.68
C SER A 221 19.90 10.67 11.24
N ASP A 222 20.90 11.50 10.90
CA ASP A 222 20.77 12.95 10.82
C ASP A 222 19.63 13.42 9.90
N THR A 223 19.01 14.56 10.23
CA THR A 223 17.85 15.08 9.48
C THR A 223 18.27 15.70 8.16
N GLY A 224 18.51 14.85 7.15
CA GLY A 224 18.47 15.20 5.73
C GLY A 224 17.13 15.88 5.40
N GLN A 225 17.14 16.83 4.47
CA GLN A 225 16.01 17.75 4.28
C GLN A 225 15.16 17.33 3.09
N CYS A 226 14.43 16.23 3.28
CA CYS A 226 13.44 15.75 2.32
C CYS A 226 12.52 16.87 1.84
N SER A 227 12.20 16.90 0.54
CA SER A 227 11.58 18.08 -0.06
C SER A 227 10.12 18.33 0.33
N GLY A 228 9.44 17.34 0.91
CA GLY A 228 8.03 17.40 1.31
C GLY A 228 7.05 17.50 0.14
N LEU A 229 7.48 17.11 -1.06
CA LEU A 229 6.67 17.09 -2.28
C LEU A 229 6.21 15.67 -2.61
N THR A 230 4.98 15.52 -3.11
CA THR A 230 4.59 14.28 -3.79
C THR A 230 5.21 14.21 -5.19
N GLY A 231 5.32 13.02 -5.78
CA GLY A 231 5.80 12.86 -7.16
C GLY A 231 5.00 13.68 -8.19
N SER A 232 3.68 13.84 -7.98
CA SER A 232 2.82 14.72 -8.81
C SER A 232 3.10 16.21 -8.60
N ALA A 233 3.39 16.65 -7.37
CA ALA A 233 3.81 18.02 -7.09
C ALA A 233 5.22 18.32 -7.64
N ALA A 234 6.13 17.34 -7.59
CA ALA A 234 7.45 17.42 -8.19
C ALA A 234 7.36 17.49 -9.73
N LEU A 235 6.54 16.64 -10.36
CA LEU A 235 6.24 16.70 -11.80
C LEU A 235 5.74 18.10 -12.21
N ALA A 236 4.67 18.58 -11.58
CA ALA A 236 4.05 19.86 -11.93
C ALA A 236 4.98 21.07 -11.68
N LYS A 237 5.89 20.97 -10.70
CA LYS A 237 6.88 22.02 -10.38
C LYS A 237 8.07 22.03 -11.33
N TRP A 238 8.66 20.86 -11.61
CA TRP A 238 9.99 20.74 -12.20
C TRP A 238 10.00 20.33 -13.68
N ALA A 239 8.94 19.69 -14.20
CA ALA A 239 8.85 19.41 -15.64
C ALA A 239 8.90 20.66 -16.53
N PRO A 240 8.40 21.85 -16.12
CA PRO A 240 8.62 23.11 -16.85
C PRO A 240 10.10 23.57 -16.94
N GLU A 241 11.01 23.00 -16.14
CA GLU A 241 12.45 23.26 -16.20
C GLU A 241 13.23 22.28 -17.10
N ALA A 242 12.57 21.21 -17.57
CA ALA A 242 13.18 20.25 -18.48
C ALA A 242 13.35 20.82 -19.90
N GLU A 243 14.59 20.88 -20.38
CA GLU A 243 14.87 21.24 -21.78
C GLU A 243 14.22 20.21 -22.73
N GLY A 244 13.45 20.71 -23.70
CA GLY A 244 12.66 19.88 -24.62
C GLY A 244 11.90 20.71 -25.65
N SER A 245 11.40 20.04 -26.69
CA SER A 245 10.73 20.67 -27.85
C SER A 245 9.21 20.51 -27.88
N MET A 246 8.62 19.91 -26.84
CA MET A 246 7.20 19.55 -26.77
C MET A 246 6.62 19.84 -25.39
N PRO A 247 5.31 20.12 -25.27
CA PRO A 247 4.65 20.22 -23.97
C PRO A 247 4.63 18.86 -23.26
N TRP A 248 5.14 18.85 -22.03
CA TRP A 248 5.12 17.69 -21.13
C TRP A 248 3.75 17.51 -20.50
N ASP A 249 3.36 16.26 -20.25
CA ASP A 249 2.25 15.93 -19.37
C ASP A 249 2.60 16.33 -17.93
N LEU A 250 1.86 17.31 -17.40
CA LEU A 250 1.95 17.80 -16.03
C LEU A 250 0.89 17.20 -15.10
N THR A 251 -0.08 16.42 -15.61
CA THR A 251 -1.13 15.80 -14.79
C THR A 251 -0.72 14.41 -14.28
N GLY A 252 0.22 13.76 -14.95
CA GLY A 252 0.59 12.35 -14.67
C GLY A 252 -0.31 11.36 -15.42
N GLN A 253 -1.04 11.79 -16.45
CA GLN A 253 -1.78 10.90 -17.34
C GLN A 253 -0.85 9.96 -18.13
N PHE A 254 0.36 10.41 -18.45
CA PHE A 254 1.38 9.67 -19.20
C PHE A 254 2.76 9.72 -18.55
N SER A 255 3.18 10.86 -18.01
CA SER A 255 4.39 11.00 -17.18
C SER A 255 4.33 10.02 -16.01
N ASP A 256 5.48 9.47 -15.64
CA ASP A 256 5.60 8.46 -14.60
C ASP A 256 6.41 9.02 -13.42
N THR A 257 5.76 9.03 -12.26
CA THR A 257 6.27 9.57 -11.00
C THR A 257 6.51 8.49 -9.95
N SER A 258 6.34 7.20 -10.30
CA SER A 258 6.54 6.07 -9.37
C SER A 258 8.00 5.87 -8.92
N GLY A 259 8.94 6.45 -9.65
CA GLY A 259 10.36 6.51 -9.27
C GLY A 259 10.74 7.67 -8.37
N TYR A 260 9.78 8.54 -8.02
CA TYR A 260 10.05 9.73 -7.21
C TYR A 260 9.87 9.41 -5.73
N ASP A 261 10.88 9.82 -4.98
CA ASP A 261 10.98 9.75 -3.53
C ASP A 261 11.53 11.11 -3.08
N ASP A 262 10.97 11.71 -2.03
CA ASP A 262 11.38 13.02 -1.56
C ASP A 262 12.51 13.00 -0.52
N CYS A 263 12.93 11.81 -0.05
CA CYS A 263 14.01 11.58 0.91
C CYS A 263 15.21 10.80 0.36
N ALA A 264 15.07 10.06 -0.76
CA ALA A 264 16.13 9.19 -1.26
C ALA A 264 17.35 9.94 -1.85
N ASP A 265 18.53 9.32 -1.71
CA ASP A 265 19.81 9.77 -2.29
C ASP A 265 19.71 10.03 -3.80
N LEU A 266 18.93 9.20 -4.52
CA LEU A 266 18.61 9.37 -5.94
C LEU A 266 17.17 8.92 -6.24
N SER A 267 16.34 9.82 -6.76
CA SER A 267 14.99 9.50 -7.26
C SER A 267 14.72 10.13 -8.65
N TRP A 268 13.63 9.75 -9.33
CA TRP A 268 13.36 10.21 -10.70
C TRP A 268 11.88 10.41 -11.05
N VAL A 269 11.62 11.26 -12.05
CA VAL A 269 10.33 11.37 -12.73
C VAL A 269 10.56 11.24 -14.23
N GLN A 270 9.95 10.26 -14.88
CA GLN A 270 9.98 10.15 -16.34
C GLN A 270 8.93 11.07 -16.96
N LEU A 271 9.36 12.08 -17.69
CA LEU A 271 8.47 12.94 -18.46
C LEU A 271 7.98 12.23 -19.71
N ARG A 272 6.71 12.43 -20.05
CA ARG A 272 6.12 12.03 -21.33
C ARG A 272 5.34 13.22 -21.94
N PRO A 273 5.20 13.34 -23.27
CA PRO A 273 4.43 14.44 -23.87
C PRO A 273 2.93 14.38 -23.56
N GLU A 274 2.27 15.54 -23.51
CA GLU A 274 0.83 15.68 -23.24
C GLU A 274 -0.07 14.89 -24.21
N SER A 275 0.42 14.63 -25.44
CA SER A 275 -0.31 13.91 -26.49
C SER A 275 -0.20 12.38 -26.39
N CYS A 276 0.38 11.86 -25.31
CA CYS A 276 0.86 10.48 -25.20
C CYS A 276 1.99 10.13 -26.20
N CYS A 277 2.52 8.92 -26.08
CA CYS A 277 3.75 8.46 -26.72
C CYS A 277 3.51 7.43 -27.82
N THR A 278 4.28 7.56 -28.91
CA THR A 278 4.71 6.39 -29.70
C THR A 278 5.87 5.66 -29.00
N ARG A 279 6.13 4.40 -29.34
CA ARG A 279 7.16 3.54 -28.71
C ARG A 279 8.56 4.18 -28.60
N PHE A 280 8.94 5.04 -29.56
CA PHE A 280 10.26 5.69 -29.61
C PHE A 280 10.17 7.21 -29.39
N SER A 281 9.18 7.68 -28.64
CA SER A 281 9.09 9.10 -28.25
C SER A 281 10.12 9.40 -27.17
N VAL A 282 10.71 10.59 -27.21
CA VAL A 282 11.65 11.06 -26.19
C VAL A 282 10.94 11.19 -24.85
N THR A 283 11.47 10.53 -23.82
CA THR A 283 10.87 10.43 -22.47
C THR A 283 11.94 10.63 -21.40
N PRO A 284 12.42 11.88 -21.22
CA PRO A 284 13.58 12.17 -20.39
C PRO A 284 13.24 12.06 -18.91
N LEU A 285 14.22 11.71 -18.08
CA LEU A 285 14.09 11.73 -16.63
C LEU A 285 14.47 13.10 -16.09
N LEU A 286 13.61 13.66 -15.24
CA LEU A 286 14.04 14.51 -14.13
C LEU A 286 14.73 13.59 -13.10
N LEU A 287 15.84 14.02 -12.53
CA LEU A 287 16.54 13.29 -11.46
C LEU A 287 16.64 14.17 -10.21
N PHE A 288 16.60 13.55 -9.04
CA PHE A 288 16.49 14.24 -7.76
C PHE A 288 17.41 13.62 -6.69
N HIS A 289 17.78 14.42 -5.71
CA HIS A 289 18.46 14.04 -4.47
C HIS A 289 17.77 14.82 -3.33
N ASP A 290 17.40 14.18 -2.21
CA ASP A 290 16.51 14.74 -1.18
C ASP A 290 15.21 15.34 -1.77
N GLY A 291 14.69 14.75 -2.87
CA GLY A 291 13.55 15.29 -3.63
C GLY A 291 13.80 16.64 -4.33
N VAL A 292 15.00 17.19 -4.28
CA VAL A 292 15.42 18.43 -4.95
C VAL A 292 15.91 18.10 -6.36
N PHE A 293 15.44 18.83 -7.37
CA PHE A 293 15.80 18.58 -8.77
C PHE A 293 17.28 18.86 -9.03
N VAL A 294 17.98 17.88 -9.61
CA VAL A 294 19.40 17.96 -9.99
C VAL A 294 19.50 18.03 -11.51
N PRO A 295 19.69 19.23 -12.11
CA PRO A 295 19.87 19.37 -13.55
C PRO A 295 21.26 18.87 -14.01
N PRO A 296 21.41 18.42 -15.27
CA PRO A 296 20.41 18.42 -16.33
C PRO A 296 19.48 17.21 -16.29
N THR A 297 18.37 17.30 -17.02
CA THR A 297 17.57 16.12 -17.39
C THR A 297 18.37 15.13 -18.23
N THR A 298 17.97 13.86 -18.26
CA THR A 298 18.60 12.90 -19.19
C THR A 298 18.27 13.27 -20.64
N GLY A 299 19.23 13.09 -21.56
CA GLY A 299 19.11 13.54 -22.96
C GLY A 299 18.03 12.88 -23.82
N ASP A 300 17.96 13.32 -25.09
CA ASP A 300 16.86 13.13 -26.05
C ASP A 300 16.58 11.69 -26.55
N TYR A 301 16.34 10.76 -25.62
CA TYR A 301 16.11 9.35 -25.92
C TYR A 301 14.76 8.85 -25.38
N ALA A 302 14.26 7.76 -25.95
CA ALA A 302 13.15 7.01 -25.37
C ALA A 302 13.68 6.09 -24.26
N VAL A 303 13.20 6.25 -23.03
CA VAL A 303 13.49 5.32 -21.93
C VAL A 303 12.50 4.16 -21.98
N GLU A 304 13.02 2.94 -22.04
CA GLU A 304 12.26 1.67 -21.98
C GLU A 304 11.93 1.28 -20.55
N SER A 305 12.90 1.40 -19.64
CA SER A 305 12.73 1.08 -18.22
C SER A 305 13.75 1.82 -17.36
N VAL A 306 13.36 2.06 -16.11
CA VAL A 306 14.25 2.47 -15.02
C VAL A 306 14.14 1.43 -13.91
N GLN A 307 15.26 1.08 -13.30
CA GLN A 307 15.34 0.11 -12.21
C GLN A 307 16.22 0.68 -11.10
N ARG A 308 15.70 0.74 -9.87
CA ARG A 308 16.49 1.08 -8.68
C ARG A 308 17.49 -0.04 -8.39
N ILE A 309 18.77 0.29 -8.25
CA ILE A 309 19.83 -0.65 -7.84
C ILE A 309 20.11 -0.51 -6.34
N SER A 310 20.17 0.72 -5.86
CA SER A 310 20.26 1.08 -4.45
C SER A 310 19.58 2.44 -4.23
N ASP A 311 19.71 3.04 -3.06
CA ASP A 311 19.09 4.34 -2.80
C ASP A 311 19.69 5.45 -3.68
N GLY A 312 21.02 5.53 -3.74
CA GLY A 312 21.76 6.48 -4.58
C GLY A 312 22.10 6.01 -6.00
N GLU A 313 21.60 4.86 -6.48
CA GLU A 313 21.95 4.33 -7.82
C GLU A 313 20.76 3.71 -8.58
N ILE A 314 20.61 4.08 -9.86
CA ILE A 314 19.57 3.59 -10.77
C ILE A 314 20.16 3.14 -12.12
N SER A 315 19.59 2.08 -12.70
CA SER A 315 19.83 1.65 -14.08
C SER A 315 18.72 2.16 -14.99
N VAL A 316 19.09 2.81 -16.09
CA VAL A 316 18.18 3.32 -17.12
C VAL A 316 18.48 2.61 -18.44
N THR A 317 17.50 1.88 -18.97
CA THR A 317 17.59 1.28 -20.30
C THR A 317 16.86 2.18 -21.30
N TYR A 318 17.61 2.66 -22.29
CA TYR A 318 17.10 3.41 -23.43
C TYR A 318 16.77 2.47 -24.58
N MET A 319 15.75 2.81 -25.38
CA MET A 319 15.45 2.13 -26.64
C MET A 319 15.46 3.08 -27.83
N TRP A 320 15.76 2.55 -29.02
CA TRP A 320 15.58 3.25 -30.29
C TRP A 320 15.24 2.29 -31.43
N GLN A 321 14.88 2.85 -32.58
CA GLN A 321 14.44 2.08 -33.74
C GLN A 321 15.60 1.26 -34.36
N GLY A 322 15.30 0.01 -34.71
CA GLY A 322 16.17 -0.83 -35.52
C GLY A 322 16.21 -0.42 -36.99
N GLU A 323 16.94 -1.17 -37.81
CA GLU A 323 16.90 -0.99 -39.28
C GLU A 323 15.58 -1.51 -39.88
N ASP A 324 14.95 -2.48 -39.21
CA ASP A 324 13.58 -2.91 -39.46
C ASP A 324 12.63 -2.17 -38.51
N ILE A 325 11.66 -1.46 -39.07
CA ILE A 325 10.64 -0.70 -38.33
C ILE A 325 9.65 -1.60 -37.57
N ALA A 326 9.54 -2.87 -37.96
CA ALA A 326 8.72 -3.89 -37.30
C ALA A 326 9.55 -4.88 -36.46
N GLY A 327 10.88 -4.70 -36.43
CA GLY A 327 11.81 -5.53 -35.68
C GLY A 327 11.82 -5.24 -34.17
N PRO A 328 12.66 -5.96 -33.40
CA PRO A 328 12.95 -5.59 -32.02
C PRO A 328 13.59 -4.20 -31.96
N ALA A 329 13.33 -3.48 -30.86
CA ALA A 329 14.06 -2.27 -30.56
C ALA A 329 15.56 -2.57 -30.35
N LYS A 330 16.42 -1.60 -30.67
CA LYS A 330 17.80 -1.58 -30.18
C LYS A 330 17.79 -0.92 -28.80
N THR A 331 18.64 -1.38 -27.89
CA THR A 331 18.69 -0.91 -26.50
C THR A 331 20.12 -0.62 -26.04
N ALA A 332 20.25 0.26 -25.05
CA ALA A 332 21.50 0.60 -24.39
C ALA A 332 21.21 0.98 -22.93
N THR A 333 22.04 0.51 -22.00
CA THR A 333 21.82 0.72 -20.56
C THR A 333 22.92 1.61 -19.98
N SER A 334 22.50 2.68 -19.31
CA SER A 334 23.36 3.53 -18.49
C SER A 334 23.01 3.35 -17.00
N VAL A 335 24.00 3.46 -16.13
CA VAL A 335 23.80 3.55 -14.68
C VAL A 335 24.05 5.00 -14.26
N TYR A 336 23.12 5.55 -13.47
CA TYR A 336 23.21 6.87 -12.87
C TYR A 336 23.36 6.71 -11.36
N ALA A 337 24.34 7.41 -10.78
CA ALA A 337 24.65 7.34 -9.35
C ALA A 337 24.94 8.73 -8.78
N TRP A 338 24.43 9.01 -7.59
CA TRP A 338 24.77 10.22 -6.83
C TRP A 338 26.25 10.18 -6.39
N ASP A 339 26.96 11.29 -6.53
CA ASP A 339 28.35 11.47 -6.06
C ASP A 339 28.44 12.58 -5.02
N GLU A 340 28.44 12.16 -3.76
CA GLU A 340 28.77 12.95 -2.56
C GLU A 340 29.99 13.88 -2.74
N ALA A 341 31.03 13.46 -3.47
CA ALA A 341 32.25 14.25 -3.59
C ALA A 341 32.10 15.47 -4.52
N SER A 342 31.07 15.50 -5.37
CA SER A 342 30.75 16.61 -6.28
C SER A 342 29.36 17.22 -6.06
N ALA A 343 28.52 16.62 -5.22
CA ALA A 343 27.09 16.92 -5.09
C ALA A 343 26.38 16.94 -6.45
N SER A 344 26.63 15.90 -7.26
CA SER A 344 26.07 15.78 -8.61
C SER A 344 25.85 14.33 -9.01
N ILE A 345 25.02 14.10 -10.04
CA ILE A 345 24.75 12.76 -10.56
C ILE A 345 25.75 12.40 -11.65
N THR A 346 26.47 11.31 -11.43
CA THR A 346 27.37 10.71 -12.41
C THR A 346 26.63 9.71 -13.30
N ARG A 347 27.14 9.47 -14.52
CA ARG A 347 26.61 8.45 -15.44
C ARG A 347 27.72 7.56 -15.98
N THR A 348 27.50 6.26 -15.94
CA THR A 348 28.33 5.23 -16.59
C THR A 348 27.48 4.37 -17.54
N GLY A 349 28.11 3.47 -18.31
CA GLY A 349 27.42 2.61 -19.28
C GLY A 349 27.24 3.24 -20.66
N GLU A 350 26.30 2.71 -21.44
CA GLU A 350 26.10 3.04 -22.85
C GLU A 350 24.87 3.93 -23.07
N LEU A 351 24.94 4.80 -24.09
CA LEU A 351 23.81 5.56 -24.61
C LEU A 351 23.48 5.11 -26.04
N PRO A 352 22.25 5.36 -26.53
CA PRO A 352 21.93 5.22 -27.95
C PRO A 352 22.88 6.05 -28.84
N PRO A 353 23.19 5.57 -30.06
CA PRO A 353 23.97 6.34 -31.03
C PRO A 353 23.20 7.58 -31.50
N MET A 354 23.96 8.65 -31.75
CA MET A 354 23.52 9.90 -32.39
C MET A 354 23.57 9.81 -33.92
#